data_AF-A0A2L0EV77-F1
#
_entry.id   AF-A0A2L0EV77-F1
#
_cell.length_a   1.000
_cell.length_b   1.000
_cell.length_c   1.000
_cell.angle_alpha   90.00
_cell.angle_beta   90.00
_cell.angle_gamma   90.00
#
_symmetry.space_group_name_H-M   'P 1'
#
loop_
_entity.id
_entity.type
_entity.pdbx_description
1 polymer ?
#
loop_
_entity_poly.entity_id
_entity_poly.type
_entity_poly.pdbx_seq_one_letter_code
_entity_poly.pdbx_strand_id
1 'polypeptide(L)'
;MKARTIMAPMVAAATALSGLAAAAVPGTITHQGRLFDAEDQPIDGTLDVVFALYDTRSATVPVWSEVHTITFDHGYFSVDLGEVSPIDEPVSDGAARYLGITVGDDPEMVPRARVASVPYALQAGNVDGDITPSSVSVGGRLVIDSSGMWVGAPVGLQGAPGPAGSPGPAGPIGPAGPPGETGPQGAPGPAGEPGSAGPPGPSGVLASTSVSGRGNDPGPTLKFLAAPAAVSVTAPGQRVLVVSNKVLGAGASPADGLFLWICSQQMAPSGDITEAGTGIYALRLPANTSISMGLSAVLSLPPGQYNVGLCGSSESPFWTNNDYSYTSALVALE
;
A
#
# COMPACT_ATOMS: atom_id res chain seq x y z
N MET A 1 -65.60 -53.49 7.77
CA MET A 1 -64.88 -53.00 8.97
C MET A 1 -63.57 -52.39 8.49
N LYS A 2 -63.49 -51.05 8.34
CA LYS A 2 -62.83 -50.12 9.30
C LYS A 2 -61.42 -50.57 9.72
N ALA A 3 -60.39 -50.00 9.10
CA ALA A 3 -59.10 -49.76 9.73
C ALA A 3 -58.79 -48.26 9.55
N ARG A 4 -58.99 -47.48 10.62
CA ARG A 4 -58.57 -46.08 10.71
C ARG A 4 -57.10 -46.09 11.11
N THR A 5 -56.23 -45.68 10.20
CA THR A 5 -54.80 -45.46 10.51
C THR A 5 -54.62 -44.05 11.08
N ILE A 6 -53.97 -43.99 12.23
CA ILE A 6 -53.71 -42.81 13.05
C ILE A 6 -52.59 -42.00 12.38
N MET A 7 -52.83 -40.72 12.14
CA MET A 7 -51.85 -39.77 11.60
C MET A 7 -51.22 -39.01 12.77
N ALA A 8 -49.96 -39.32 13.07
CA ALA A 8 -49.13 -38.54 14.00
C ALA A 8 -48.29 -37.54 13.20
N PRO A 9 -48.25 -36.24 13.55
CA PRO A 9 -47.40 -35.28 12.85
C PRO A 9 -45.96 -35.45 13.33
N MET A 10 -45.08 -35.87 12.42
CA MET A 10 -43.64 -35.88 12.61
C MET A 10 -43.13 -34.45 12.46
N VAL A 11 -42.83 -33.79 13.58
CA VAL A 11 -42.15 -32.49 13.60
C VAL A 11 -40.69 -32.72 13.25
N ALA A 12 -40.31 -32.41 12.01
CA ALA A 12 -38.91 -32.37 11.59
C ALA A 12 -38.27 -31.08 12.14
N ALA A 13 -37.45 -31.21 13.18
CA ALA A 13 -36.60 -30.13 13.64
C ALA A 13 -35.48 -29.90 12.62
N ALA A 14 -35.62 -28.87 11.79
CA ALA A 14 -34.55 -28.41 10.91
C ALA A 14 -33.48 -27.69 11.75
N THR A 15 -32.42 -28.40 12.13
CA THR A 15 -31.21 -27.79 12.65
C THR A 15 -30.51 -27.07 11.51
N ALA A 16 -30.66 -25.74 11.45
CA ALA A 16 -29.87 -24.89 10.59
C ALA A 16 -28.42 -24.90 11.10
N LEU A 17 -27.54 -25.64 10.43
CA LEU A 17 -26.10 -25.44 10.58
C LEU A 17 -25.75 -24.10 9.92
N SER A 18 -25.59 -23.08 10.75
CA SER A 18 -25.00 -21.81 10.35
C SER A 18 -23.52 -22.04 10.09
N GLY A 19 -23.14 -22.32 8.85
CA GLY A 19 -21.74 -22.27 8.45
C GLY A 19 -21.24 -20.83 8.58
N LEU A 20 -20.18 -20.62 9.35
CA LEU A 20 -19.40 -19.39 9.30
C LEU A 20 -18.75 -19.33 7.92
N ALA A 21 -19.27 -18.50 7.02
CA ALA A 21 -18.59 -18.17 5.78
C ALA A 21 -17.42 -17.24 6.14
N ALA A 22 -16.21 -17.78 6.23
CA ALA A 22 -15.01 -16.96 6.23
C ALA A 22 -14.90 -16.28 4.87
N ALA A 23 -14.64 -14.97 4.86
CA ALA A 23 -14.34 -14.26 3.61
C ALA A 23 -13.03 -14.82 3.06
N ALA A 24 -13.09 -15.52 1.92
CA ALA A 24 -11.89 -16.02 1.26
C ALA A 24 -11.05 -14.83 0.79
N VAL A 25 -9.74 -14.87 1.05
CA VAL A 25 -8.80 -13.90 0.50
C VAL A 25 -8.89 -13.96 -1.03
N PRO A 26 -9.05 -12.82 -1.73
CA PRO A 26 -9.05 -12.81 -3.19
C PRO A 26 -7.73 -13.42 -3.72
N GLY A 27 -7.82 -14.53 -4.44
CA GLY A 27 -6.67 -15.24 -5.03
C GLY A 27 -6.18 -14.62 -6.35
N THR A 28 -6.61 -13.40 -6.65
CA THR A 28 -6.32 -12.71 -7.91
C THR A 28 -5.55 -11.41 -7.69
N ILE A 29 -4.79 -11.00 -8.70
CA ILE A 29 -4.02 -9.76 -8.72
C ILE A 29 -4.51 -8.90 -9.89
N THR A 30 -5.15 -7.77 -9.59
CA THR A 30 -5.52 -6.82 -10.66
C THR A 30 -4.28 -6.21 -11.30
N HIS A 31 -4.18 -6.33 -12.62
CA HIS A 31 -3.15 -5.72 -13.44
C HIS A 31 -3.78 -4.79 -14.48
N GLN A 32 -3.25 -3.57 -14.55
CA GLN A 32 -3.75 -2.51 -15.42
C GLN A 32 -2.60 -1.90 -16.20
N GLY A 33 -2.89 -1.45 -17.41
CA GLY A 33 -1.89 -0.83 -18.25
C GLY A 33 -2.50 -0.11 -19.45
N ARG A 34 -1.60 0.47 -20.23
CA ARG A 34 -1.92 1.05 -21.53
C ARG A 34 -0.93 0.55 -22.57
N LEU A 35 -1.44 0.06 -23.68
CA LEU A 35 -0.66 -0.50 -24.76
C LEU A 35 -0.63 0.47 -25.95
N PHE A 36 0.57 0.67 -26.49
CA PHE A 36 0.83 1.48 -27.67
C PHE A 36 1.52 0.63 -28.73
N ASP A 37 1.31 0.95 -30.00
CA ASP A 37 2.07 0.40 -31.12
C ASP A 37 3.45 1.07 -31.27
N ALA A 38 4.19 0.68 -32.32
CA ALA A 38 5.53 1.20 -32.59
C ALA A 38 5.53 2.69 -33.03
N GLU A 39 4.38 3.23 -33.39
CA GLU A 39 4.16 4.61 -33.80
C GLU A 39 3.58 5.48 -32.66
N ASP A 40 3.68 4.99 -31.41
CA ASP A 40 3.14 5.62 -30.20
C ASP A 40 1.61 5.86 -30.26
N GLN A 41 0.89 5.12 -31.11
CA GLN A 41 -0.57 5.18 -31.15
C GLN A 41 -1.17 4.16 -30.19
N PRO A 42 -2.19 4.54 -29.41
CA PRO A 42 -2.86 3.60 -28.53
C PRO A 42 -3.53 2.49 -29.35
N ILE A 43 -3.39 1.25 -28.90
CA ILE A 43 -4.03 0.11 -29.58
C ILE A 43 -5.51 0.07 -29.23
N ASP A 44 -6.36 0.00 -30.25
CA ASP A 44 -7.79 -0.26 -30.14
C ASP A 44 -8.13 -1.61 -30.76
N GLY A 45 -8.89 -2.45 -30.05
CA GLY A 45 -9.32 -3.76 -30.53
C GLY A 45 -9.08 -4.88 -29.53
N THR A 46 -9.29 -6.12 -29.96
CA THR A 46 -9.17 -7.30 -29.10
C THR A 46 -7.92 -8.09 -29.46
N LEU A 47 -7.04 -8.33 -28.48
CA LEU A 47 -5.83 -9.14 -28.63
C LEU A 47 -5.71 -10.14 -27.49
N ASP A 48 -5.11 -11.28 -27.76
CA ASP A 48 -4.68 -12.21 -26.72
C ASP A 48 -3.38 -11.71 -26.09
N VAL A 49 -3.35 -11.69 -24.76
CA VAL A 49 -2.20 -11.27 -23.97
C VAL A 49 -1.83 -12.40 -23.01
N VAL A 50 -0.58 -12.83 -23.08
CA VAL A 50 0.00 -13.81 -22.17
C VAL A 50 0.69 -13.05 -21.03
N PHE A 51 0.25 -13.32 -19.81
CA PHE A 51 0.95 -12.89 -18.60
C PHE A 51 1.72 -14.06 -18.03
N ALA A 52 2.98 -13.82 -17.66
CA ALA A 52 3.86 -14.85 -17.14
C ALA A 52 4.68 -14.33 -15.95
N LEU A 53 4.85 -15.15 -14.93
CA LEU A 53 5.69 -14.86 -13.76
C LEU A 53 6.93 -15.74 -13.79
N TYR A 54 8.07 -15.13 -13.47
CA TYR A 54 9.38 -15.77 -13.50
C TYR A 54 10.13 -15.58 -12.18
N ASP A 55 10.97 -16.55 -11.81
CA ASP A 55 11.87 -16.46 -10.65
C ASP A 55 12.96 -15.39 -10.80
N THR A 56 13.43 -15.17 -12.03
CA THR A 56 14.46 -14.17 -12.34
C THR A 56 14.13 -13.40 -13.62
N ARG A 57 14.72 -12.21 -13.78
CA ARG A 57 14.52 -11.37 -14.96
C ARG A 57 14.88 -12.05 -16.28
N SER A 58 15.82 -13.01 -16.26
CA SER A 58 16.34 -13.71 -17.44
C SER A 58 15.92 -15.18 -17.54
N ALA A 59 15.02 -15.66 -16.68
CA ALA A 59 14.55 -17.03 -16.75
C ALA A 59 13.79 -17.28 -18.06
N THR A 60 13.99 -18.44 -18.68
CA THR A 60 13.34 -18.80 -19.95
C THR A 60 12.06 -19.60 -19.76
N VAL A 61 11.81 -20.09 -18.55
CA VAL A 61 10.62 -20.87 -18.20
C VAL A 61 9.86 -20.11 -17.11
N PRO A 62 8.58 -19.79 -17.32
CA PRO A 62 7.77 -19.17 -16.28
C PRO A 62 7.40 -20.18 -15.19
N VAL A 63 7.29 -19.70 -13.96
CA VAL A 63 6.72 -20.49 -12.84
C VAL A 63 5.19 -20.50 -12.89
N TRP A 64 4.61 -19.53 -13.58
CA TRP A 64 3.17 -19.40 -13.78
C TRP A 64 2.90 -18.58 -15.04
N SER A 65 1.84 -18.93 -15.76
CA SER A 65 1.39 -18.17 -16.91
C SER A 65 -0.09 -18.38 -17.17
N GLU A 66 -0.76 -17.36 -17.70
CA GLU A 66 -2.10 -17.49 -18.24
C GLU A 66 -2.31 -16.55 -19.42
N VAL A 67 -3.39 -16.79 -20.17
CA VAL A 67 -3.76 -16.03 -21.36
C VAL A 67 -5.10 -15.35 -21.13
N HIS A 68 -5.15 -14.05 -21.45
CA HIS A 68 -6.37 -13.25 -21.43
C HIS A 68 -6.67 -12.73 -22.82
N THR A 69 -7.91 -12.86 -23.27
CA THR A 69 -8.40 -12.15 -24.46
C THR A 69 -8.90 -10.78 -24.03
N ILE A 70 -8.14 -9.73 -24.33
CA ILE A 70 -8.38 -8.37 -23.83
C ILE A 70 -8.89 -7.48 -24.96
N THR A 71 -10.00 -6.79 -24.71
CA THR A 71 -10.43 -5.66 -25.55
C THR A 71 -9.84 -4.37 -25.00
N PHE A 72 -8.94 -3.76 -25.77
CA PHE A 72 -8.32 -2.47 -25.51
C PHE A 72 -9.23 -1.35 -25.98
N ASP A 73 -9.35 -0.33 -25.13
CA ASP A 73 -10.06 0.91 -25.41
C ASP A 73 -9.08 2.08 -25.20
N HIS A 74 -8.72 2.75 -26.29
CA HIS A 74 -7.63 3.71 -26.39
C HIS A 74 -6.33 3.22 -25.73
N GLY A 75 -6.02 1.94 -25.93
CA GLY A 75 -4.86 1.25 -25.38
C GLY A 75 -5.05 0.76 -23.95
N TYR A 76 -6.08 1.18 -23.22
CA TYR A 76 -6.26 0.83 -21.80
C TYR A 76 -6.81 -0.59 -21.62
N PHE A 77 -6.35 -1.25 -20.55
CA PHE A 77 -6.91 -2.52 -20.10
C PHE A 77 -6.84 -2.69 -18.58
N SER A 78 -7.69 -3.58 -18.06
CA SER A 78 -7.68 -4.07 -16.67
C SER A 78 -8.04 -5.55 -16.68
N VAL A 79 -7.20 -6.38 -16.06
CA VAL A 79 -7.41 -7.83 -15.93
C VAL A 79 -7.13 -8.27 -14.50
N ASP A 80 -7.78 -9.33 -14.06
CA ASP A 80 -7.50 -9.98 -12.78
C ASP A 80 -6.67 -11.24 -13.03
N LEU A 81 -5.38 -11.17 -12.70
CA LEU A 81 -4.46 -12.27 -12.85
C LEU A 81 -4.75 -13.35 -11.82
N GLY A 82 -4.76 -14.63 -12.21
CA GLY A 82 -5.10 -15.73 -11.33
C GLY A 82 -6.55 -16.21 -11.43
N GLU A 83 -7.38 -15.52 -12.22
CA GLU A 83 -8.76 -15.92 -12.49
C GLU A 83 -8.82 -17.16 -13.40
N VAL A 84 -7.91 -17.25 -14.38
CA VAL A 84 -7.86 -18.37 -15.34
C VAL A 84 -6.99 -19.50 -14.78
N SER A 85 -5.78 -19.17 -14.30
CA SER A 85 -4.87 -20.11 -13.65
C SER A 85 -4.57 -19.64 -12.24
N PRO A 86 -5.07 -20.31 -11.19
CA PRO A 86 -4.86 -19.89 -9.80
C PRO A 86 -3.39 -19.60 -9.47
N ILE A 87 -3.16 -18.52 -8.72
CA ILE A 87 -1.82 -18.14 -8.23
C ILE A 87 -1.58 -18.85 -6.90
N ASP A 88 -0.98 -20.04 -7.00
CA ASP A 88 -0.61 -20.88 -5.87
C ASP A 88 0.92 -21.01 -5.74
N GLU A 89 1.38 -21.87 -4.82
CA GLU A 89 2.79 -22.26 -4.72
C GLU A 89 3.28 -22.88 -6.06
N PRO A 90 4.48 -22.52 -6.56
CA PRO A 90 5.53 -21.76 -5.87
C PRO A 90 5.43 -20.24 -6.04
N VAL A 91 4.44 -19.68 -6.73
CA VAL A 91 4.39 -18.25 -7.04
C VAL A 91 4.33 -17.39 -5.78
N SER A 92 3.61 -17.86 -4.75
CA SER A 92 3.33 -17.19 -3.48
C SER A 92 4.31 -17.50 -2.34
N ASP A 93 5.46 -18.15 -2.62
CA ASP A 93 6.50 -18.54 -1.64
C ASP A 93 7.26 -17.36 -0.98
N GLY A 94 6.95 -16.12 -1.35
CA GLY A 94 7.58 -14.89 -0.86
C GLY A 94 8.89 -14.50 -1.58
N ALA A 95 9.36 -15.29 -2.55
CA ALA A 95 10.51 -14.93 -3.38
C ALA A 95 10.15 -13.84 -4.40
N ALA A 96 11.18 -13.20 -4.95
CA ALA A 96 10.97 -12.18 -5.99
C ALA A 96 10.36 -12.81 -7.25
N ARG A 97 9.36 -12.14 -7.82
CA ARG A 97 8.74 -12.50 -9.10
C ARG A 97 8.94 -11.39 -10.13
N TYR A 98 9.07 -11.77 -11.39
CA TYR A 98 9.19 -10.87 -12.51
C TYR A 98 8.05 -11.12 -13.49
N LEU A 99 7.29 -10.08 -13.81
CA LEU A 99 6.17 -10.12 -14.75
C LEU A 99 6.68 -9.94 -16.18
N GLY A 100 6.41 -10.92 -17.01
CA GLY A 100 6.52 -10.89 -18.46
C GLY A 100 5.13 -10.75 -19.10
N ILE A 101 5.08 -10.00 -20.21
CA ILE A 101 3.87 -9.72 -20.96
C ILE A 101 4.18 -9.97 -22.42
N THR A 102 3.38 -10.80 -23.08
CA THR A 102 3.46 -11.07 -24.53
C THR A 102 2.11 -10.72 -25.13
N VAL A 103 2.10 -9.92 -26.20
CA VAL A 103 0.86 -9.48 -26.86
C VAL A 103 0.80 -10.10 -28.25
N GLY A 104 -0.23 -10.88 -28.54
CA GLY A 104 -0.38 -11.56 -29.83
C GLY A 104 0.86 -12.38 -30.19
N ASP A 105 1.40 -12.12 -31.38
CA ASP A 105 2.59 -12.80 -31.92
C ASP A 105 3.91 -12.04 -31.66
N ASP A 106 3.87 -10.93 -30.91
CA ASP A 106 5.05 -10.13 -30.65
C ASP A 106 6.04 -10.83 -29.69
N PRO A 107 7.34 -10.51 -29.75
CA PRO A 107 8.28 -10.93 -28.71
C PRO A 107 7.84 -10.43 -27.32
N GLU A 108 8.07 -11.24 -26.28
CA GLU A 108 7.79 -10.84 -24.89
C GLU A 108 8.46 -9.51 -24.55
N MET A 109 7.71 -8.59 -23.94
CA MET A 109 8.18 -7.26 -23.59
C MET A 109 9.36 -7.31 -22.60
N VAL A 110 10.40 -6.55 -22.91
CA VAL A 110 11.61 -6.42 -22.09
C VAL A 110 11.92 -4.95 -21.75
N PRO A 111 12.46 -4.65 -20.55
CA PRO A 111 12.79 -5.59 -19.47
C PRO A 111 11.55 -5.97 -18.64
N ARG A 112 11.51 -7.22 -18.17
CA ARG A 112 10.47 -7.66 -17.23
C ARG A 112 10.42 -6.80 -15.97
N ALA A 113 9.21 -6.39 -15.60
CA ALA A 113 8.96 -5.63 -14.39
C ALA A 113 9.07 -6.54 -13.16
N ARG A 114 9.70 -6.07 -12.09
CA ARG A 114 9.70 -6.81 -10.81
C ARG A 114 8.34 -6.60 -10.14
N VAL A 115 7.70 -7.69 -9.71
CA VAL A 115 6.51 -7.61 -8.87
C VAL A 115 6.92 -7.10 -7.49
N ALA A 116 6.36 -5.96 -7.09
CA ALA A 116 6.65 -5.33 -5.81
C ALA A 116 5.47 -5.52 -4.85
N SER A 117 5.77 -5.59 -3.55
CA SER A 117 4.73 -5.61 -2.52
C SER A 117 3.95 -4.29 -2.51
N VAL A 118 2.64 -4.38 -2.30
CA VAL A 118 1.80 -3.20 -2.06
C VAL A 118 1.97 -2.72 -0.60
N PRO A 119 1.82 -1.41 -0.31
CA PRO A 119 2.05 -0.87 1.03
C PRO A 119 1.26 -1.55 2.15
N TYR A 120 0.00 -1.94 1.90
CA TYR A 120 -0.79 -2.69 2.89
C TYR A 120 -0.26 -4.10 3.15
N ALA A 121 0.33 -4.76 2.14
CA ALA A 121 0.97 -6.07 2.31
C ALA A 121 2.28 -5.96 3.12
N LEU A 122 2.99 -4.82 3.02
CA LEU A 122 4.17 -4.53 3.85
C LEU A 122 3.81 -4.29 5.33
N GLN A 123 2.58 -3.88 5.60
CA GLN A 123 2.08 -3.54 6.93
C GLN A 123 1.07 -4.55 7.48
N ALA A 124 0.99 -5.76 6.89
CA ALA A 124 0.17 -6.84 7.42
C ALA A 124 0.65 -7.18 8.85
N GLY A 125 -0.01 -6.57 9.84
CA GLY A 125 0.36 -6.62 11.25
C GLY A 125 -0.36 -7.71 12.03
N ASN A 126 -1.37 -8.35 11.44
CA ASN A 126 -2.09 -9.47 12.02
C ASN A 126 -2.65 -10.39 10.93
N VAL A 127 -2.89 -11.65 11.29
CA VAL A 127 -3.57 -12.65 10.46
C VAL A 127 -4.99 -12.81 10.97
N ASP A 128 -5.98 -12.82 10.08
CA ASP A 128 -7.36 -13.20 10.43
C ASP A 128 -7.59 -14.65 9.97
N GLY A 129 -7.83 -15.55 10.93
CA GLY A 129 -7.91 -16.99 10.70
C GLY A 129 -6.75 -17.80 11.27
N ASP A 130 -6.77 -19.11 10.98
CA ASP A 130 -5.73 -20.03 11.43
C ASP A 130 -4.40 -19.75 10.72
N ILE A 131 -3.31 -19.80 11.49
CA ILE A 131 -1.95 -19.81 10.95
C ILE A 131 -1.43 -21.26 10.93
N THR A 132 -0.78 -21.68 9.84
CA THR A 132 -0.13 -23.01 9.72
C THR A 132 1.40 -22.91 9.64
N PRO A 133 2.07 -22.21 10.58
CA PRO A 133 3.51 -22.01 10.51
C PRO A 133 4.26 -23.29 10.85
N SER A 134 5.43 -23.47 10.24
CA SER A 134 6.36 -24.53 10.62
C SER A 134 7.04 -24.28 11.98
N SER A 135 6.88 -23.10 12.58
CA SER A 135 7.21 -22.80 13.99
C SER A 135 6.71 -21.40 14.36
N VAL A 136 6.50 -21.13 15.65
CA VAL A 136 6.14 -19.79 16.15
C VAL A 136 7.18 -19.33 17.16
N SER A 137 7.68 -18.11 17.00
CA SER A 137 8.60 -17.46 17.95
C SER A 137 8.06 -16.09 18.39
N VAL A 138 8.14 -15.78 19.68
CA VAL A 138 7.72 -14.49 20.26
C VAL A 138 8.93 -13.83 20.93
N GLY A 139 9.29 -12.63 20.49
CA GLY A 139 10.46 -11.91 21.02
C GLY A 139 11.78 -12.68 20.86
N GLY A 140 11.93 -13.43 19.76
CA GLY A 140 13.11 -14.26 19.49
C GLY A 140 13.16 -15.58 20.25
N ARG A 141 12.11 -15.97 20.98
CA ARG A 141 12.01 -17.24 21.70
C ARG A 141 11.03 -18.17 21.01
N LEU A 142 11.48 -19.37 20.64
CA LEU A 142 10.62 -20.43 20.08
C LEU A 142 9.53 -20.80 21.11
N VAL A 143 8.28 -20.76 20.69
CA VAL A 143 7.11 -21.12 21.51
C VAL A 143 6.32 -22.30 20.93
N ILE A 144 6.36 -22.50 19.61
CA ILE A 144 5.82 -23.69 18.94
C ILE A 144 6.89 -24.23 17.99
N ASP A 145 7.25 -25.50 18.10
CA ASP A 145 8.24 -26.16 17.23
C ASP A 145 7.63 -26.68 15.91
N SER A 146 8.47 -27.29 15.06
CA SER A 146 8.06 -27.83 13.75
C SER A 146 7.20 -29.08 13.79
N SER A 147 6.99 -29.66 14.97
CA SER A 147 6.00 -30.72 15.18
C SER A 147 4.65 -30.17 15.65
N GLY A 148 4.52 -28.84 15.79
CA GLY A 148 3.33 -28.17 16.31
C GLY A 148 3.22 -28.23 17.84
N MET A 149 4.27 -28.63 18.55
CA MET A 149 4.26 -28.75 20.01
C MET A 149 4.62 -27.42 20.67
N TRP A 150 3.91 -27.08 21.76
CA TRP A 150 4.30 -25.95 22.60
C TRP A 150 5.64 -26.25 23.31
N VAL A 151 6.64 -25.42 23.04
CA VAL A 151 7.99 -25.50 23.63
C VAL A 151 8.37 -24.22 24.39
N GLY A 152 7.44 -23.26 24.50
CA GLY A 152 7.62 -22.05 25.28
C GLY A 152 7.76 -22.34 26.78
N ALA A 153 8.38 -21.40 27.51
CA ALA A 153 8.53 -21.53 28.96
C ALA A 153 7.16 -21.79 29.61
N PRO A 154 7.01 -22.85 30.43
CA PRO A 154 5.76 -23.09 31.13
C PRO A 154 5.50 -21.87 32.02
N VAL A 155 4.39 -21.16 31.77
CA VAL A 155 3.97 -20.04 32.62
C VAL A 155 3.77 -20.62 34.02
N GLY A 156 4.58 -20.13 34.94
CA GLY A 156 4.83 -20.77 36.23
C GLY A 156 3.61 -20.82 37.14
N LEU A 157 3.32 -22.02 37.64
CA LEU A 157 2.79 -22.26 38.98
C LEU A 157 3.47 -23.49 39.58
N GLN A 158 4.81 -23.49 39.65
CA GLN A 158 5.49 -24.37 40.60
C GLN A 158 5.64 -23.59 41.91
N GLY A 159 4.91 -24.01 42.95
CA GLY A 159 4.93 -23.37 44.27
C GLY A 159 6.34 -23.26 44.83
N ALA A 160 6.63 -22.15 45.50
CA ALA A 160 7.96 -21.86 46.04
C ALA A 160 8.49 -23.01 46.91
N PRO A 161 9.76 -23.45 46.74
CA PRO A 161 10.42 -24.38 47.65
C PRO A 161 10.38 -23.86 49.10
N GLY A 162 10.17 -24.76 50.07
CA GLY A 162 10.11 -24.39 51.49
C GLY A 162 11.41 -23.71 51.97
N PRO A 163 11.33 -22.79 52.95
CA PRO A 163 12.47 -21.99 53.38
C PRO A 163 13.60 -22.86 53.95
N ALA A 164 14.84 -22.48 53.62
CA ALA A 164 16.07 -23.14 54.08
C ALA A 164 16.31 -22.95 55.59
N GLY A 165 16.88 -23.96 56.25
CA GLY A 165 17.23 -23.91 57.68
C GLY A 165 18.28 -22.84 58.01
N SER A 166 18.23 -22.30 59.23
CA SER A 166 19.04 -21.14 59.63
C SER A 166 20.56 -21.41 59.61
N PRO A 167 21.40 -20.45 59.18
CA PRO A 167 22.86 -20.61 59.13
C PRO A 167 23.53 -20.73 60.51
N GLY A 168 24.66 -21.45 60.57
CA GLY A 168 25.50 -21.56 61.76
C GLY A 168 26.32 -20.28 62.05
N PRO A 169 26.80 -20.10 63.30
CA PRO A 169 27.43 -18.85 63.74
C PRO A 169 28.78 -18.56 63.07
N ALA A 170 29.07 -17.28 62.87
CA ALA A 170 30.26 -16.79 62.17
C ALA A 170 31.56 -16.92 62.99
N GLY A 171 32.66 -17.24 62.31
CA GLY A 171 34.01 -17.28 62.89
C GLY A 171 34.65 -15.91 63.08
N PRO A 172 35.66 -15.78 63.97
CA PRO A 172 36.24 -14.50 64.37
C PRO A 172 37.12 -13.84 63.28
N ILE A 173 37.17 -12.51 63.32
CA ILE A 173 37.86 -11.62 62.36
C ILE A 173 39.38 -11.61 62.63
N GLY A 174 40.18 -11.77 61.57
CA GLY A 174 41.64 -11.63 61.60
C GLY A 174 42.12 -10.16 61.48
N PRO A 175 43.31 -9.82 62.02
CA PRO A 175 43.79 -8.45 62.16
C PRO A 175 44.34 -7.84 60.85
N ALA A 176 44.31 -6.51 60.80
CA ALA A 176 44.67 -5.68 59.67
C ALA A 176 46.18 -5.54 59.41
N GLY A 177 46.54 -5.25 58.16
CA GLY A 177 47.86 -4.73 57.78
C GLY A 177 47.86 -4.19 56.33
N PRO A 178 48.98 -3.64 55.85
CA PRO A 178 49.64 -2.40 56.30
C PRO A 178 49.57 -1.29 55.19
N PRO A 179 50.10 -0.08 55.46
CA PRO A 179 49.85 1.16 54.69
C PRO A 179 50.34 1.18 53.23
N GLY A 180 49.66 2.02 52.44
CA GLY A 180 49.69 2.00 50.97
C GLY A 180 50.86 2.68 50.27
N GLU A 181 50.82 2.58 48.94
CA GLU A 181 51.82 3.14 48.03
C GLU A 181 51.26 4.31 47.19
N THR A 182 52.22 5.15 46.81
CA THR A 182 52.24 6.42 46.07
C THR A 182 51.15 6.66 45.02
N GLY A 183 50.55 7.85 45.06
CA GLY A 183 49.48 8.26 44.15
C GLY A 183 49.93 8.39 42.68
N PRO A 184 49.04 8.09 41.71
CA PRO A 184 49.35 8.16 40.29
C PRO A 184 49.47 9.61 39.78
N GLN A 185 50.30 9.78 38.76
CA GLN A 185 50.54 11.02 38.01
C GLN A 185 49.25 11.58 37.40
N GLY A 186 49.07 12.90 37.46
CA GLY A 186 47.87 13.59 36.97
C GLY A 186 47.60 13.40 35.47
N ALA A 187 46.32 13.28 35.11
CA ALA A 187 45.85 13.04 33.76
C ALA A 187 46.17 14.20 32.79
N PRO A 188 46.38 13.91 31.49
CA PRO A 188 46.47 14.94 30.45
C PRO A 188 45.22 15.84 30.45
N GLY A 189 45.41 17.13 30.19
CA GLY A 189 44.31 18.09 30.11
C GLY A 189 43.27 17.70 29.04
N PRO A 190 41.98 18.03 29.24
CA PRO A 190 40.92 17.65 28.32
C PRO A 190 41.18 18.22 26.92
N ALA A 191 40.89 17.42 25.90
CA ALA A 191 40.88 17.90 24.52
C ALA A 191 39.90 19.07 24.39
N GLY A 192 40.30 20.12 23.67
CA GLY A 192 39.44 21.29 23.45
C GLY A 192 38.10 20.89 22.85
N GLU A 193 37.03 21.56 23.30
CA GLU A 193 35.67 21.25 22.81
C GLU A 193 35.62 21.35 21.29
N PRO A 194 35.00 20.37 20.60
CA PRO A 194 34.74 20.46 19.17
C PRO A 194 34.04 21.79 18.87
N GLY A 195 34.53 22.50 17.84
CA GLY A 195 33.90 23.74 17.39
C GLY A 195 32.41 23.52 17.15
N SER A 196 31.58 24.48 17.57
CA SER A 196 30.13 24.41 17.40
C SER A 196 29.77 24.06 15.96
N ALA A 197 28.84 23.11 15.78
CA ALA A 197 28.30 22.81 14.47
C ALA A 197 27.83 24.11 13.79
N GLY A 198 28.16 24.27 12.51
CA GLY A 198 27.70 25.42 11.73
C GLY A 198 26.17 25.54 11.79
N PRO A 199 25.61 26.75 11.65
CA PRO A 199 24.16 26.91 11.65
C PRO A 199 23.54 26.04 10.54
N PRO A 200 22.35 25.46 10.77
CA PRO A 200 21.60 24.77 9.72
C PRO A 200 21.46 25.66 8.48
N GLY A 201 21.59 25.06 7.29
CA GLY A 201 21.34 25.77 6.03
C GLY A 201 19.90 26.31 5.98
N PRO A 202 19.63 27.35 5.18
CA PRO A 202 18.28 27.88 5.02
C PRO A 202 17.33 26.79 4.49
N SER A 203 16.11 26.73 5.03
CA SER A 203 15.07 25.81 4.53
C SER A 203 14.79 26.09 3.05
N GLY A 204 14.89 25.06 2.20
CA GLY A 204 14.57 25.16 0.77
C GLY A 204 13.08 25.38 0.45
N VAL A 205 12.21 25.32 1.46
CA VAL A 205 10.76 25.56 1.34
C VAL A 205 10.47 27.05 1.40
N LEU A 206 9.92 27.59 0.33
CA LEU A 206 9.59 29.01 0.18
C LEU A 206 8.17 29.32 0.63
N ALA A 207 7.23 28.41 0.37
CA ALA A 207 5.83 28.56 0.76
C ALA A 207 5.15 27.18 0.89
N SER A 208 4.16 27.11 1.77
CA SER A 208 3.26 25.97 1.87
C SER A 208 1.82 26.46 2.04
N THR A 209 0.89 25.79 1.38
CA THR A 209 -0.54 26.06 1.47
C THR A 209 -1.31 24.75 1.60
N SER A 210 -2.40 24.77 2.35
CA SER A 210 -3.32 23.64 2.46
C SER A 210 -4.74 24.17 2.42
N VAL A 211 -5.56 23.58 1.56
CA VAL A 211 -6.96 23.96 1.36
C VAL A 211 -7.81 22.72 1.48
N SER A 212 -8.93 22.83 2.20
CA SER A 212 -9.96 21.81 2.24
C SER A 212 -11.25 22.34 1.64
N GLY A 213 -11.99 21.48 0.94
CA GLY A 213 -13.30 21.86 0.40
C GLY A 213 -13.93 20.75 -0.42
N ARG A 214 -15.18 20.93 -0.83
CA ARG A 214 -15.90 19.89 -1.56
C ARG A 214 -15.43 19.74 -3.01
N GLY A 215 -15.06 20.80 -3.72
CA GLY A 215 -14.72 20.72 -5.15
C GLY A 215 -15.93 20.35 -6.01
N ASN A 216 -15.70 19.88 -7.25
CA ASN A 216 -16.78 19.57 -8.21
C ASN A 216 -17.06 18.07 -8.31
N ASP A 217 -18.27 17.71 -8.74
CA ASP A 217 -18.56 16.34 -9.21
C ASP A 217 -17.82 16.06 -10.52
N PRO A 218 -17.28 14.84 -10.72
CA PRO A 218 -16.72 14.44 -12.00
C PRO A 218 -17.75 14.55 -13.13
N GLY A 219 -17.28 14.81 -14.34
CA GLY A 219 -18.12 14.89 -15.52
C GLY A 219 -17.27 14.96 -16.79
N PRO A 220 -17.87 15.19 -17.97
CA PRO A 220 -17.21 14.96 -19.24
C PRO A 220 -16.04 15.92 -19.53
N THR A 221 -15.95 17.04 -18.81
CA THR A 221 -14.87 18.02 -18.98
C THR A 221 -13.91 17.98 -17.81
N LEU A 222 -12.61 18.15 -18.13
CA LEU A 222 -11.55 18.27 -17.13
C LEU A 222 -11.82 19.46 -16.21
N LYS A 223 -11.85 19.21 -14.91
CA LYS A 223 -12.08 20.23 -13.88
C LYS A 223 -11.42 19.82 -12.57
N PHE A 224 -11.20 20.79 -11.69
CA PHE A 224 -10.75 20.51 -10.32
C PHE A 224 -11.85 19.77 -9.55
N LEU A 225 -11.53 18.57 -9.07
CA LEU A 225 -12.42 17.73 -8.28
C LEU A 225 -12.17 17.92 -6.77
N ALA A 226 -10.94 18.26 -6.41
CA ALA A 226 -10.60 18.82 -5.11
C ALA A 226 -10.64 20.35 -5.13
N ALA A 227 -10.77 20.98 -3.97
CA ALA A 227 -10.55 22.41 -3.86
C ALA A 227 -9.08 22.73 -4.24
N PRO A 228 -8.84 23.59 -5.24
CA PRO A 228 -7.47 23.89 -5.66
C PRO A 228 -6.78 24.78 -4.62
N ALA A 229 -5.49 24.54 -4.44
CA ALA A 229 -4.62 25.40 -3.64
C ALA A 229 -3.97 26.46 -4.54
N ALA A 230 -3.96 27.71 -4.08
CA ALA A 230 -3.28 28.79 -4.79
C ALA A 230 -1.79 28.83 -4.41
N VAL A 231 -0.92 28.81 -5.40
CA VAL A 231 0.55 28.90 -5.25
C VAL A 231 1.12 30.03 -6.10
N SER A 232 2.22 30.61 -5.63
CA SER A 232 2.97 31.63 -6.38
C SER A 232 4.39 31.12 -6.65
N VAL A 233 4.75 31.05 -7.92
CA VAL A 233 6.11 30.78 -8.39
C VAL A 233 6.74 32.13 -8.72
N THR A 234 7.78 32.51 -7.99
CA THR A 234 8.38 33.86 -8.09
C THR A 234 9.65 33.91 -8.93
N ALA A 235 10.30 32.76 -9.15
CA ALA A 235 11.52 32.67 -9.93
C ALA A 235 11.60 31.34 -10.71
N PRO A 236 12.29 31.31 -11.87
CA PRO A 236 12.64 30.07 -12.53
C PRO A 236 13.43 29.14 -11.60
N GLY A 237 13.23 27.84 -11.72
CA GLY A 237 13.89 26.84 -10.88
C GLY A 237 13.13 26.47 -9.60
N GLN A 238 12.04 27.16 -9.25
CA GLN A 238 11.16 26.70 -8.18
C GLN A 238 10.33 25.50 -8.64
N ARG A 239 10.11 24.54 -7.73
CA ARG A 239 9.24 23.38 -7.94
C ARG A 239 8.07 23.42 -6.98
N VAL A 240 6.92 22.91 -7.43
CA VAL A 240 5.70 22.83 -6.62
C VAL A 240 5.36 21.37 -6.36
N LEU A 241 5.60 20.87 -5.15
CA LEU A 241 5.05 19.59 -4.72
C LEU A 241 3.57 19.77 -4.39
N VAL A 242 2.71 19.02 -5.07
CA VAL A 242 1.27 19.00 -4.81
C VAL A 242 0.91 17.63 -4.32
N VAL A 243 0.15 17.56 -3.23
CA VAL A 243 -0.48 16.35 -2.72
C VAL A 243 -1.95 16.67 -2.53
N SER A 244 -2.83 15.94 -3.21
CA SER A 244 -4.26 16.20 -3.14
C SER A 244 -5.01 14.89 -3.00
N ASN A 245 -5.91 14.83 -2.03
CA ASN A 245 -6.78 13.69 -1.82
C ASN A 245 -8.26 14.07 -1.86
N LYS A 246 -9.06 13.11 -2.31
CA LYS A 246 -10.48 13.27 -2.56
C LYS A 246 -11.22 11.97 -2.31
N VAL A 247 -12.33 12.05 -1.58
CA VAL A 247 -13.30 10.95 -1.53
C VAL A 247 -14.24 11.06 -2.72
N LEU A 248 -14.26 10.02 -3.55
CA LEU A 248 -15.14 9.88 -4.70
C LEU A 248 -16.02 8.66 -4.47
N GLY A 249 -17.23 8.66 -5.02
CA GLY A 249 -18.12 7.53 -4.87
C GLY A 249 -19.07 7.35 -6.04
N ALA A 250 -19.87 6.30 -5.91
CA ALA A 250 -20.93 5.95 -6.84
C ALA A 250 -22.24 5.83 -6.06
N GLY A 251 -23.31 6.42 -6.60
CA GLY A 251 -24.65 6.33 -6.03
C GLY A 251 -25.28 4.95 -6.27
N ALA A 252 -26.60 4.91 -6.51
CA ALA A 252 -27.32 3.64 -6.73
C ALA A 252 -26.89 2.89 -8.01
N SER A 253 -26.18 3.54 -8.93
CA SER A 253 -25.61 2.94 -10.14
C SER A 253 -24.08 2.86 -10.00
N PRO A 254 -23.44 1.78 -10.51
CA PRO A 254 -21.98 1.72 -10.55
C PRO A 254 -21.43 2.86 -11.43
N ALA A 255 -20.24 3.34 -11.08
CA ALA A 255 -19.57 4.40 -11.81
C ALA A 255 -18.27 3.88 -12.41
N ASP A 256 -17.94 4.32 -13.61
CA ASP A 256 -16.79 3.86 -14.40
C ASP A 256 -16.19 5.01 -15.23
N GLY A 257 -15.07 4.75 -15.90
CA GLY A 257 -14.48 5.73 -16.83
C GLY A 257 -14.07 7.05 -16.17
N LEU A 258 -13.61 7.02 -14.91
CA LEU A 258 -13.05 8.20 -14.25
C LEU A 258 -11.53 8.27 -14.47
N PHE A 259 -11.08 9.47 -14.82
CA PHE A 259 -9.68 9.80 -15.04
C PHE A 259 -9.26 10.93 -14.10
N LEU A 260 -8.13 10.78 -13.43
CA LEU A 260 -7.65 11.69 -12.39
C LEU A 260 -6.18 12.06 -12.61
N TRP A 261 -5.85 13.33 -12.35
CA TRP A 261 -4.48 13.83 -12.36
C TRP A 261 -4.27 14.86 -11.26
N ILE A 262 -3.01 15.22 -11.01
CA ILE A 262 -2.72 16.56 -10.50
C ILE A 262 -2.78 17.51 -11.68
N CYS A 263 -3.46 18.63 -11.51
CA CYS A 263 -3.45 19.70 -12.50
C CYS A 263 -2.91 21.02 -11.95
N SER A 264 -2.49 21.87 -12.87
CA SER A 264 -2.26 23.30 -12.66
C SER A 264 -3.16 24.14 -13.56
N GLN A 265 -3.51 25.33 -13.11
CA GLN A 265 -4.18 26.34 -13.91
C GLN A 265 -3.60 27.71 -13.58
N GLN A 266 -3.11 28.43 -14.58
CA GLN A 266 -2.66 29.81 -14.37
C GLN A 266 -3.85 30.70 -14.02
N MET A 267 -3.72 31.51 -12.97
CA MET A 267 -4.80 32.38 -12.49
C MET A 267 -4.92 33.68 -13.29
N ALA A 268 -3.78 34.23 -13.75
CA ALA A 268 -3.74 35.49 -14.47
C ALA A 268 -2.64 35.48 -15.57
N PRO A 269 -3.02 35.63 -16.87
CA PRO A 269 -4.38 35.44 -17.38
C PRO A 269 -4.90 34.03 -17.04
N SER A 270 -6.23 33.87 -16.94
CA SER A 270 -6.82 32.55 -16.68
C SER A 270 -6.46 31.61 -17.82
N GLY A 271 -5.65 30.59 -17.52
CA GLY A 271 -5.27 29.55 -18.47
C GLY A 271 -6.21 28.36 -18.43
N ASP A 272 -5.98 27.43 -19.35
CA ASP A 272 -6.60 26.11 -19.32
C ASP A 272 -6.03 25.26 -18.18
N ILE A 273 -6.84 24.30 -17.71
CA ILE A 273 -6.39 23.32 -16.74
C ILE A 273 -5.45 22.35 -17.48
N THR A 274 -4.22 22.22 -16.97
CA THR A 274 -3.17 21.36 -17.55
C THR A 274 -2.86 20.22 -16.60
N GLU A 275 -2.87 19.00 -17.12
CA GLU A 275 -2.53 17.77 -16.39
C GLU A 275 -1.03 17.67 -16.11
N ALA A 276 -0.68 17.04 -15.00
CA ALA A 276 0.70 16.84 -14.59
C ALA A 276 0.91 15.53 -13.85
N GLY A 277 2.10 14.94 -14.08
CA GLY A 277 2.48 13.66 -13.50
C GLY A 277 1.74 12.48 -14.13
N THR A 278 1.78 11.33 -13.45
CA THR A 278 1.05 10.13 -13.85
C THR A 278 -0.36 10.16 -13.26
N GLY A 279 -1.38 10.05 -14.13
CA GLY A 279 -2.77 9.99 -13.71
C GLY A 279 -3.24 8.59 -13.28
N ILE A 280 -4.47 8.51 -12.79
CA ILE A 280 -5.24 7.27 -12.64
C ILE A 280 -6.28 7.27 -13.76
N TYR A 281 -6.46 6.13 -14.42
CA TYR A 281 -7.28 6.02 -15.62
C TYR A 281 -8.35 4.95 -15.47
N ALA A 282 -9.49 5.15 -16.13
CA ALA A 282 -10.58 4.20 -16.24
C ALA A 282 -11.04 3.59 -14.90
N LEU A 283 -11.00 4.39 -13.82
CA LEU A 283 -11.39 3.90 -12.51
C LEU A 283 -12.86 3.49 -12.52
N ARG A 284 -13.17 2.41 -11.79
CA ARG A 284 -14.53 1.89 -11.59
C ARG A 284 -14.83 1.72 -10.11
N LEU A 285 -16.07 1.99 -9.73
CA LEU A 285 -16.61 1.76 -8.40
C LEU A 285 -17.98 1.06 -8.48
N PRO A 286 -18.21 0.00 -7.68
CA PRO A 286 -19.53 -0.58 -7.52
C PRO A 286 -20.54 0.44 -6.98
N ALA A 287 -21.82 0.20 -7.26
CA ALA A 287 -22.91 1.01 -6.71
C ALA A 287 -22.85 1.07 -5.17
N ASN A 288 -23.19 2.24 -4.62
CA ASN A 288 -23.25 2.54 -3.19
C ASN A 288 -21.89 2.39 -2.47
N THR A 289 -20.79 2.62 -3.17
CA THR A 289 -19.44 2.61 -2.59
C THR A 289 -18.75 3.95 -2.72
N SER A 290 -17.72 4.17 -1.90
CA SER A 290 -16.81 5.30 -2.00
C SER A 290 -15.38 4.86 -1.74
N ILE A 291 -14.44 5.63 -2.29
CA ILE A 291 -13.00 5.42 -2.14
C ILE A 291 -12.32 6.77 -1.93
N SER A 292 -11.31 6.79 -1.04
CA SER A 292 -10.40 7.92 -0.92
C SER A 292 -9.27 7.75 -1.93
N MET A 293 -9.07 8.76 -2.75
CA MET A 293 -8.06 8.77 -3.80
C MET A 293 -7.09 9.91 -3.54
N GLY A 294 -5.81 9.62 -3.62
CA GLY A 294 -4.75 10.62 -3.45
C GLY A 294 -3.81 10.57 -4.65
N LEU A 295 -3.50 11.74 -5.20
CA LEU A 295 -2.43 11.90 -6.16
C LEU A 295 -1.43 12.93 -5.66
N SER A 296 -0.20 12.79 -6.15
CA SER A 296 0.85 13.77 -5.92
C SER A 296 1.71 13.94 -7.14
N ALA A 297 2.16 15.16 -7.39
CA ALA A 297 3.09 15.46 -8.47
C ALA A 297 4.01 16.61 -8.06
N VAL A 298 5.19 16.65 -8.67
CA VAL A 298 6.11 17.80 -8.58
C VAL A 298 6.00 18.56 -9.90
N LEU A 299 5.54 19.82 -9.82
CA LEU A 299 5.32 20.66 -10.98
C LEU A 299 6.51 21.58 -11.22
N SER A 300 6.88 21.73 -12.49
CA SER A 300 7.82 22.74 -12.97
C SER A 300 7.03 23.79 -13.73
N LEU A 301 6.66 24.87 -13.04
CA LEU A 301 5.83 25.93 -13.59
C LEU A 301 6.69 27.19 -13.82
N PRO A 302 6.44 27.97 -14.89
CA PRO A 302 7.01 29.31 -15.04
C PRO A 302 6.62 30.23 -13.86
N PRO A 303 7.32 31.36 -13.67
CA PRO A 303 6.90 32.37 -12.70
C PRO A 303 5.47 32.84 -12.97
N GLY A 304 4.62 32.79 -11.94
CA GLY A 304 3.18 33.07 -12.04
C GLY A 304 2.39 32.62 -10.82
N GLN A 305 1.09 32.92 -10.83
CA GLN A 305 0.14 32.44 -9.82
C GLN A 305 -0.70 31.31 -10.41
N TYR A 306 -0.81 30.20 -9.68
CA TYR A 306 -1.46 28.99 -10.16
C TYR A 306 -2.42 28.42 -9.11
N ASN A 307 -3.55 27.93 -9.59
CA ASN A 307 -4.36 26.95 -8.88
C ASN A 307 -3.79 25.57 -9.16
N VAL A 308 -3.53 24.78 -8.12
CA VAL A 308 -3.04 23.41 -8.25
C VAL A 308 -3.87 22.46 -7.40
N GLY A 309 -4.05 21.22 -7.84
CA GLY A 309 -4.82 20.22 -7.07
C GLY A 309 -5.31 19.06 -7.92
N LEU A 310 -6.05 18.15 -7.28
CA LEU A 310 -6.64 17.01 -7.98
C LEU A 310 -7.71 17.48 -8.97
N CYS A 311 -7.55 17.09 -10.22
CA CYS A 311 -8.48 17.29 -11.30
C CYS A 311 -8.88 15.95 -11.91
N GLY A 312 -9.93 15.97 -12.73
CA GLY A 312 -10.32 14.80 -13.48
C GLY A 312 -11.50 15.05 -14.39
N SER A 313 -11.76 14.06 -15.22
CA SER A 313 -12.90 13.96 -16.12
C SER A 313 -13.50 12.56 -15.99
N SER A 314 -14.75 12.41 -16.39
CA SER A 314 -15.49 11.16 -16.32
C SER A 314 -16.36 10.98 -17.55
N GLU A 315 -16.29 9.78 -18.12
CA GLU A 315 -17.21 9.32 -19.18
C GLU A 315 -18.57 8.94 -18.61
N SER A 316 -18.61 8.52 -17.35
CA SER A 316 -19.81 8.11 -16.64
C SER A 316 -20.41 9.27 -15.83
N PRO A 317 -21.74 9.48 -15.87
CA PRO A 317 -22.40 10.51 -15.07
C PRO A 317 -22.66 10.08 -13.61
N PHE A 318 -22.30 8.86 -13.22
CA PHE A 318 -22.68 8.28 -11.93
C PHE A 318 -21.69 8.54 -10.79
N TRP A 319 -20.57 9.20 -11.09
CA TRP A 319 -19.61 9.61 -10.08
C TRP A 319 -20.15 10.74 -9.23
N THR A 320 -20.04 10.59 -7.92
CA THR A 320 -20.47 11.59 -6.94
C THR A 320 -19.32 12.01 -6.06
N ASN A 321 -19.37 13.29 -5.69
CA ASN A 321 -18.48 13.89 -4.72
C ASN A 321 -19.08 13.75 -3.32
N ASN A 322 -18.63 12.71 -2.62
CA ASN A 322 -19.23 12.24 -1.38
C ASN A 322 -18.67 12.89 -0.11
N ASP A 323 -17.53 13.60 -0.16
CA ASP A 323 -16.91 14.22 1.03
C ASP A 323 -15.97 15.38 0.70
N TYR A 324 -15.34 15.97 1.73
CA TYR A 324 -14.27 16.94 1.61
C TYR A 324 -13.06 16.38 0.86
N SER A 325 -12.36 17.29 0.20
CA SER A 325 -11.02 17.10 -0.34
C SER A 325 -10.03 17.88 0.51
N TYR A 326 -8.76 17.47 0.43
CA TYR A 326 -7.65 18.23 0.97
C TYR A 326 -6.57 18.33 -0.10
N THR A 327 -6.12 19.55 -0.38
CA THR A 327 -5.02 19.83 -1.31
C THR A 327 -3.96 20.59 -0.55
N SER A 328 -2.76 20.03 -0.50
CA SER A 328 -1.58 20.70 0.01
C SER A 328 -0.60 20.94 -1.13
N ALA A 329 -0.02 22.14 -1.16
CA ALA A 329 1.01 22.48 -2.11
C ALA A 329 2.18 23.17 -1.42
N LEU A 330 3.39 22.81 -1.83
CA LEU A 330 4.64 23.30 -1.27
C LEU A 330 5.53 23.79 -2.41
N VAL A 331 5.95 25.06 -2.33
CA VAL A 331 6.88 25.67 -3.27
C VAL A 331 8.27 25.60 -2.65
N ALA A 332 9.22 25.00 -3.35
CA ALA A 332 10.61 24.89 -2.91
C ALA A 332 11.59 25.27 -4.02
N LEU A 333 12.79 25.64 -3.62
CA LEU A 333 13.93 25.73 -4.53
C LEU A 333 14.36 24.32 -4.95
N GLU A 334 14.86 24.20 -6.18
CA GLU A 334 15.52 23.00 -6.69
C GLU A 334 16.83 22.69 -5.93
#